data_AF-A0A4Q9HV87-F1
#
_entry.id   AF-A0A4Q9HV87-F1
#
_cell.length_a   1.000
_cell.length_b   1.000
_cell.length_c   1.000
_cell.angle_alpha   90.00
_cell.angle_beta   90.00
_cell.angle_gamma   90.00
#
_symmetry.space_group_name_H-M   'P 1'
#
loop_
_entity.id
_entity.type
_entity.pdbx_description
1 polymer ?
#
loop_
_entity_poly.entity_id
_entity_poly.type
_entity_poly.pdbx_seq_one_letter_code
_entity_poly.pdbx_strand_id
1 'polypeptide(L)'
;MKREEVAALLAYAVRLDPRLAPVDQAEADERLAQWFDLLEDVPPTAPHPDGRDWHAGHVVRHHIASSPYRIQPSDVSRPWHTFKADVLGRHTDPVPPVDPDDQSAYRAALANTRQAIATGQAAPAVYRELAGGSTRDERNEFAAARLAALGDYMPRTVAKKLAEFRKTRSERERLAAANLPDPLDVACPHPPCRASVARPCQQGGKRRTDRTTPHPSRLDLATAQHYAPQEPAA
;
A
#
# COMPACT_ATOMS: atom_id res chain seq x y z
N MET A 1 25.64 8.52 16.65
CA MET A 1 26.96 8.55 15.96
C MET A 1 28.01 8.17 16.99
N LYS A 2 29.15 7.61 16.58
CA LYS A 2 30.29 7.40 17.48
C LYS A 2 31.00 8.73 17.75
N ARG A 3 31.73 8.83 18.86
CA ARG A 3 32.46 10.06 19.26
C ARG A 3 33.40 10.55 18.15
N GLU A 4 34.09 9.65 17.46
CA GLU A 4 34.97 9.97 16.33
C GLU A 4 34.22 10.57 15.14
N GLU A 5 33.01 10.08 14.85
CA GLU A 5 32.17 10.59 13.76
C GLU A 5 31.65 12.01 14.08
N VAL A 6 31.29 12.26 15.34
CA VAL A 6 30.91 13.60 15.82
C VAL A 6 32.09 14.57 15.74
N ALA A 7 33.29 14.14 16.15
CA ALA A 7 34.50 14.94 16.02
C ALA A 7 34.79 15.27 14.54
N ALA A 8 34.66 14.30 13.63
CA ALA A 8 34.81 14.52 12.19
C ALA A 8 33.76 15.49 11.63
N LEU A 9 32.51 15.41 12.09
CA LEU A 9 31.43 16.32 11.71
C LEU A 9 31.70 17.76 12.17
N LEU A 10 32.17 17.93 13.41
CA LEU A 10 32.58 19.23 13.97
C LEU A 10 33.77 19.81 13.21
N ALA A 11 34.80 19.01 12.92
CA ALA A 11 35.94 19.43 12.11
C ALA A 11 35.52 19.83 10.69
N TYR A 12 34.55 19.11 10.10
CA TYR A 12 33.95 19.49 8.82
C TYR A 12 33.22 20.83 8.89
N ALA A 13 32.44 21.07 9.96
CA ALA A 13 31.76 22.35 10.18
C ALA A 13 32.75 23.51 10.32
N VAL A 14 33.83 23.36 11.10
CA VAL A 14 34.89 24.37 11.26
C VAL A 14 35.59 24.66 9.94
N ARG A 15 35.81 23.62 9.11
CA ARG A 15 36.41 23.79 7.78
C ARG A 15 35.54 24.62 6.84
N LEU A 16 34.20 24.55 6.98
CA LEU A 16 33.26 25.32 6.18
C LEU A 16 33.00 26.72 6.75
N ASP A 17 32.96 26.87 8.08
CA ASP A 17 32.84 28.14 8.79
C ASP A 17 33.92 28.23 9.88
N PRO A 18 35.08 28.85 9.58
CA PRO A 18 36.18 28.99 10.54
C PRO A 18 35.82 29.75 11.82
N ARG A 19 34.71 30.51 11.84
CA ARG A 19 34.22 31.19 13.05
C ARG A 19 33.75 30.21 14.13
N LEU A 20 33.57 28.94 13.77
CA LEU A 20 33.25 27.86 14.69
C LEU A 20 34.50 27.24 15.33
N ALA A 21 35.73 27.65 14.99
CA ALA A 21 36.93 27.07 15.60
C ALA A 21 36.91 27.24 17.13
N PRO A 22 37.23 26.20 17.92
CA PRO A 22 37.41 26.33 19.36
C PRO A 22 38.63 27.22 19.68
N VAL A 23 38.55 27.94 20.79
CA VAL A 23 39.65 28.81 21.27
C VAL A 23 40.80 27.96 21.81
N ASP A 24 40.48 26.86 22.49
CA ASP A 24 41.44 25.92 23.05
C ASP A 24 40.93 24.46 23.03
N GLN A 25 41.76 23.54 23.51
CA GLN A 25 41.44 22.11 23.56
C GLN A 25 40.31 21.80 24.55
N ALA A 26 40.21 22.53 25.67
CA ALA A 26 39.19 22.27 26.68
C ALA A 26 37.79 22.59 26.14
N GLU A 27 37.65 23.69 25.41
CA GLU A 27 36.41 24.06 24.73
C GLU A 27 36.05 23.06 23.62
N ALA A 28 37.05 22.55 22.89
CA ALA A 28 36.84 21.51 21.89
C ALA A 28 36.30 20.22 22.53
N ASP A 29 36.87 19.81 23.66
CA ASP A 29 36.48 18.60 24.39
C ASP A 29 35.07 18.71 24.99
N GLU A 30 34.73 19.85 25.58
CA GLU A 30 33.39 20.13 26.13
C GLU A 30 32.33 20.11 25.02
N ARG A 31 32.62 20.77 23.90
CA ARG A 31 31.71 20.81 22.75
C ARG A 31 31.53 19.44 22.12
N LEU A 32 32.60 18.66 22.00
CA LEU A 32 32.52 17.29 21.51
C LEU A 32 31.67 16.43 22.44
N ALA A 33 31.83 16.57 23.77
CA ALA A 33 30.99 15.85 24.73
C ALA A 33 29.51 16.22 24.57
N GLN A 34 29.19 17.51 24.52
CA GLN A 34 27.82 18.00 24.33
C GLN A 34 27.20 17.49 23.02
N TRP A 35 27.93 17.60 21.90
CA TRP A 35 27.43 17.12 20.60
C TRP A 35 27.30 15.61 20.55
N PHE A 36 28.19 14.88 21.21
CA PHE A 36 28.14 13.42 21.28
C PHE A 36 26.88 12.95 22.01
N ASP A 37 26.58 13.54 23.16
CA ASP A 37 25.38 13.21 23.93
C ASP A 37 24.10 13.53 23.14
N LEU A 38 24.05 14.68 22.47
CA LEU A 38 22.86 15.12 21.74
C LEU A 38 22.65 14.43 20.38
N LEU A 39 23.68 13.75 19.85
CA LEU A 39 23.64 13.04 18.57
C LEU A 39 23.85 11.54 18.73
N GLU A 40 23.64 11.00 19.94
CA GLU A 40 23.84 9.59 20.27
C GLU A 40 23.06 8.68 19.29
N ASP A 41 21.79 9.00 19.04
CA ASP A 41 20.89 8.20 18.20
C ASP A 41 20.88 8.58 16.71
N VAL A 42 21.69 9.57 16.32
CA VAL A 42 21.80 10.05 14.93
C VAL A 42 22.93 9.30 14.23
N PRO A 43 22.70 8.51 13.16
CA PRO A 43 23.77 7.89 12.41
C PRO A 43 24.43 8.91 11.45
N PRO A 44 25.70 8.69 11.05
CA PRO A 44 26.37 9.60 10.11
C PRO A 44 25.72 9.53 8.71
N THR A 45 25.27 8.34 8.31
CA THR A 45 24.53 8.06 7.08
C THR A 45 23.43 7.04 7.34
N ALA A 46 22.35 7.08 6.57
CA ALA A 46 21.31 6.05 6.61
C ALA A 46 20.57 5.95 5.26
N PRO A 47 20.21 4.74 4.81
CA PRO A 47 19.53 4.55 3.54
C PRO A 47 18.07 5.03 3.56
N HIS A 48 17.58 5.52 2.43
CA HIS A 48 16.18 5.85 2.20
C HIS A 48 15.61 5.05 1.01
N PRO A 49 14.36 4.56 1.06
CA PRO A 49 13.80 3.72 -0.01
C PRO A 49 13.68 4.43 -1.36
N ASP A 50 13.49 5.76 -1.34
CA ASP A 50 13.45 6.62 -2.53
C ASP A 50 14.84 7.11 -3.01
N GLY A 51 15.94 6.60 -2.43
CA GLY A 51 17.32 6.99 -2.80
C GLY A 51 17.80 8.35 -2.28
N ARG A 52 16.98 9.04 -1.49
CA ARG A 52 17.34 10.29 -0.78
C ARG A 52 17.98 9.99 0.58
N ASP A 53 19.13 9.34 0.55
CA ASP A 53 19.81 8.87 1.75
C ASP A 53 20.16 10.00 2.72
N TRP A 54 20.09 9.68 4.02
CA TRP A 54 20.52 10.56 5.09
C TRP A 54 22.05 10.71 5.09
N HIS A 55 22.52 11.93 5.30
CA HIS A 55 23.94 12.22 5.51
C HIS A 55 24.09 13.46 6.39
N ALA A 56 24.63 13.30 7.61
CA ALA A 56 24.77 14.41 8.57
C ALA A 56 25.61 15.58 8.01
N GLY A 57 26.68 15.28 7.29
CA GLY A 57 27.51 16.29 6.61
C GLY A 57 26.74 17.14 5.56
N HIS A 58 25.73 16.58 4.88
CA HIS A 58 24.91 17.37 3.94
C HIS A 58 24.05 18.38 4.69
N VAL A 59 23.53 18.01 5.86
CA VAL A 59 22.77 18.92 6.74
C VAL A 59 23.67 20.05 7.22
N VAL A 60 24.89 19.74 7.68
CA VAL A 60 25.87 20.76 8.09
C VAL A 60 26.19 21.73 6.95
N ARG A 61 26.52 21.19 5.76
CA ARG A 61 26.81 22.00 4.57
C ARG A 61 25.63 22.89 4.20
N HIS A 62 24.42 22.34 4.20
CA HIS A 62 23.21 23.08 3.87
C HIS A 62 22.96 24.21 4.86
N HIS A 63 23.03 23.94 6.17
CA HIS A 63 22.82 24.93 7.22
C HIS A 63 23.83 26.08 7.12
N ILE A 64 25.12 25.80 6.97
CA ILE A 64 26.15 26.84 6.84
C ILE A 64 25.93 27.69 5.58
N ALA A 65 25.44 27.10 4.50
CA ALA A 65 25.18 27.82 3.25
C ALA A 65 23.91 28.68 3.29
N SER A 66 22.90 28.30 4.08
CA SER A 66 21.57 28.92 4.07
C SER A 66 21.24 29.74 5.31
N SER A 67 21.96 29.55 6.41
CA SER A 67 21.69 30.19 7.70
C SER A 67 22.85 31.10 8.10
N PRO A 68 22.57 32.33 8.57
CA PRO A 68 23.59 33.21 9.15
C PRO A 68 23.96 32.80 10.60
N TYR A 69 23.22 31.86 11.20
CA TYR A 69 23.40 31.46 12.60
C TYR A 69 24.35 30.26 12.76
N ARG A 70 25.10 30.23 13.86
CA ARG A 70 25.96 29.09 14.22
C ARG A 70 25.14 27.81 14.31
N ILE A 71 25.61 26.76 13.65
CA ILE A 71 25.00 25.44 13.69
C ILE A 71 25.00 24.86 15.12
N GLN A 72 23.90 24.24 15.50
CA GLN A 72 23.68 23.56 16.76
C GLN A 72 23.44 22.07 16.54
N PRO A 73 23.62 21.20 17.56
CA PRO A 73 23.27 19.78 17.45
C PRO A 73 21.82 19.54 16.99
N SER A 74 20.89 20.39 17.44
CA SER A 74 19.48 20.32 17.07
C SER A 74 19.21 20.51 15.57
N ASP A 75 20.08 21.24 14.88
CA ASP A 75 19.97 21.46 13.44
C ASP A 75 20.31 20.18 12.65
N VAL A 76 20.98 19.23 13.29
CA VAL A 76 21.26 17.90 12.74
C VAL A 76 20.26 16.86 13.25
N SER A 77 19.95 16.84 14.56
CA SER A 77 19.05 15.81 15.12
C SER A 77 17.59 15.96 14.69
N ARG A 78 17.08 17.18 14.53
CA ARG A 78 15.68 17.39 14.10
C ARG A 78 15.42 16.86 12.68
N PRO A 79 16.22 17.19 11.66
CA PRO A 79 16.08 16.57 10.34
C PRO A 79 16.21 15.05 10.37
N TRP A 80 17.09 14.51 11.22
CA TRP A 80 17.22 13.06 11.41
C TRP A 80 15.92 12.44 11.92
N HIS A 81 15.29 12.99 12.96
CA HIS A 81 14.05 12.42 13.48
C HIS A 81 12.91 12.47 12.47
N THR A 82 12.83 13.53 11.67
CA THR A 82 11.88 13.61 10.54
C THR A 82 12.16 12.53 9.49
N PHE A 83 13.44 12.36 9.12
CA PHE A 83 13.86 11.30 8.19
C PHE A 83 13.54 9.90 8.73
N LYS A 84 13.89 9.63 9.99
CA LYS A 84 13.63 8.37 10.69
C LYS A 84 12.14 8.05 10.74
N ALA A 85 11.29 9.03 11.05
CA ALA A 85 9.85 8.83 11.07
C ALA A 85 9.28 8.47 9.68
N ASP A 86 9.76 9.13 8.62
CA ASP A 86 9.36 8.84 7.24
C ASP A 86 9.82 7.45 6.78
N VAL A 87 11.07 7.07 7.06
CA VAL A 87 11.62 5.73 6.78
C VAL A 87 10.81 4.64 7.49
N LEU A 88 10.55 4.81 8.80
CA LEU A 88 9.75 3.85 9.56
C LEU A 88 8.29 3.80 9.10
N GLY A 89 7.70 4.95 8.72
CA GLY A 89 6.34 5.00 8.18
C GLY A 89 6.18 4.28 6.84
N ARG A 90 7.26 4.13 6.07
CA ARG A 90 7.29 3.39 4.80
C ARG A 90 7.65 1.91 4.96
N HIS A 91 8.26 1.56 6.08
CA HIS A 91 8.70 0.19 6.31
C HIS A 91 7.50 -0.75 6.48
N THR A 92 7.54 -1.88 5.79
CA THR A 92 6.66 -3.03 6.03
C THR A 92 7.50 -4.16 6.60
N ASP A 93 7.08 -4.69 7.75
CA ASP A 93 7.80 -5.80 8.38
C ASP A 93 7.72 -7.05 7.48
N PRO A 94 8.86 -7.62 7.07
CA PRO A 94 8.87 -8.92 6.40
C PRO A 94 8.52 -10.03 7.40
N VAL A 95 8.09 -11.18 6.88
CA VAL A 95 7.96 -12.40 7.70
C VAL A 95 9.36 -12.77 8.21
N PRO A 96 9.60 -12.78 9.54
CA PRO A 96 10.88 -13.16 10.09
C PRO A 96 11.23 -14.63 9.80
N PRO A 97 12.52 -14.97 9.65
CA PRO A 97 12.98 -16.34 9.42
C PRO A 97 13.05 -17.16 10.72
N VAL A 98 12.01 -17.07 11.55
CA VAL A 98 11.86 -17.80 12.82
C VAL A 98 10.52 -18.51 12.83
N ASP A 99 10.39 -19.52 13.68
CA ASP A 99 9.13 -20.26 13.83
C ASP A 99 8.00 -19.28 14.24
N PRO A 100 6.92 -19.15 13.45
CA PRO A 100 5.79 -18.29 13.79
C PRO A 100 5.07 -18.72 15.07
N ASP A 101 5.20 -19.98 15.49
CA ASP A 101 4.59 -20.48 16.73
C ASP A 101 5.43 -20.11 17.96
N ASP A 102 6.72 -19.78 17.80
CA ASP A 102 7.52 -19.13 18.85
C ASP A 102 7.27 -17.61 18.87
N GLN A 103 6.19 -17.23 19.55
CA GLN A 103 5.79 -15.84 19.68
C GLN A 103 6.89 -14.92 20.24
N SER A 104 7.78 -15.45 21.09
CA SER A 104 8.83 -14.67 21.73
C SER A 104 9.94 -14.33 20.74
N ALA A 105 10.42 -15.32 20.00
CA ALA A 105 11.42 -15.14 18.95
C ALA A 105 10.87 -14.31 17.80
N TYR A 106 9.61 -14.52 17.43
CA TYR A 106 8.95 -13.77 16.36
C TYR A 106 8.88 -12.27 16.67
N ARG A 107 8.43 -11.90 17.87
CA ARG A 107 8.33 -10.49 18.28
C ARG A 107 9.70 -9.84 18.43
N ALA A 108 10.69 -10.57 18.94
CA ALA A 108 12.07 -10.08 19.04
C ALA A 108 12.66 -9.80 17.66
N ALA A 109 12.45 -10.69 16.69
CA ALA A 109 12.94 -10.51 15.33
C ALA A 109 12.36 -9.24 14.67
N LEU A 110 11.04 -9.03 14.78
CA LEU A 110 10.38 -7.81 14.29
C LEU A 110 10.91 -6.53 14.95
N ALA A 111 11.06 -6.54 16.28
CA ALA A 111 11.57 -5.39 17.02
C ALA A 111 13.02 -5.06 16.61
N ASN A 112 13.85 -6.08 16.43
CA ASN A 112 15.25 -5.91 16.01
C ASN A 112 15.34 -5.33 14.60
N THR A 113 14.51 -5.79 13.65
CA THR A 113 14.46 -5.22 12.29
C THR A 113 14.07 -3.75 12.31
N ARG A 114 13.02 -3.40 13.04
CA ARG A 114 12.58 -2.01 13.18
C ARG A 114 13.65 -1.15 13.84
N GLN A 115 14.33 -1.65 14.86
CA GLN A 115 15.42 -0.95 15.52
C GLN A 115 16.59 -0.71 14.57
N ALA A 116 17.00 -1.72 13.80
CA ALA A 116 18.08 -1.57 12.82
C ALA A 116 17.78 -0.49 11.78
N ILE A 117 16.53 -0.41 11.31
CA ILE A 117 16.07 0.66 10.41
C ILE A 117 16.04 2.01 11.13
N ALA A 118 15.49 2.04 12.34
CA ALA A 118 15.40 3.24 13.19
C ALA A 118 16.76 3.85 13.54
N THR A 119 17.84 3.06 13.50
CA THR A 119 19.22 3.49 13.72
C THR A 119 20.04 3.59 12.42
N GLY A 120 19.40 3.43 11.25
CA GLY A 120 20.04 3.53 9.94
C GLY A 120 21.00 2.39 9.57
N GLN A 121 20.98 1.28 10.32
CA GLN A 121 21.82 0.09 10.08
C GLN A 121 21.27 -0.81 8.96
N ALA A 122 19.98 -0.71 8.65
CA ALA A 122 19.32 -1.48 7.61
C ALA A 122 18.43 -0.59 6.75
N ALA A 123 18.28 -0.95 5.47
CA ALA A 123 17.31 -0.33 4.59
C ALA A 123 15.89 -0.82 4.93
N PRO A 124 14.87 0.04 4.85
CA PRO A 124 13.51 -0.41 5.07
C PRO A 124 13.07 -1.34 3.94
N ALA A 125 12.45 -2.46 4.32
CA ALA A 125 11.67 -3.23 3.37
C ALA A 125 10.41 -2.43 3.02
N VAL A 126 10.18 -2.21 1.72
CA VAL A 126 8.96 -1.59 1.19
C VAL A 126 8.21 -2.64 0.38
N TYR A 127 6.88 -2.70 0.53
CA TYR A 127 6.05 -3.55 -0.32
C TYR A 127 6.04 -2.96 -1.74
N ARG A 128 7.00 -3.36 -2.57
CA ARG A 128 7.08 -2.94 -3.97
C ARG A 128 6.09 -3.76 -4.79
N GLU A 129 4.79 -3.49 -4.65
CA GLU A 129 3.79 -4.09 -5.55
C GLU A 129 2.46 -3.34 -5.69
N LEU A 130 2.27 -2.22 -5.00
CA LEU A 130 1.19 -1.28 -5.30
C LEU A 130 1.76 0.10 -5.65
N ALA A 131 2.78 0.11 -6.52
CA ALA A 131 3.20 1.36 -7.14
C ALA A 131 2.01 1.92 -7.91
N GLY A 132 1.38 2.95 -7.34
CA GLY A 132 0.35 3.77 -7.98
C GLY A 132 0.96 4.49 -9.16
N GLY A 133 1.05 3.79 -10.29
CA GLY A 133 1.44 4.31 -11.59
C GLY A 133 0.54 3.80 -12.71
N SER A 134 -0.36 2.85 -12.41
CA SER A 134 -1.31 2.35 -13.39
C SER A 134 -2.58 3.19 -13.41
N THR A 135 -3.03 3.54 -14.60
CA THR A 135 -4.37 4.04 -14.86
C THR A 135 -5.41 2.98 -14.45
N ARG A 136 -6.67 3.39 -14.30
CA ARG A 136 -7.76 2.44 -13.99
C ARG A 136 -7.85 1.33 -15.03
N ASP A 137 -7.59 1.65 -16.29
CA ASP A 137 -7.72 0.73 -17.40
C ASP A 137 -6.61 -0.32 -17.40
N GLU A 138 -5.36 0.07 -17.13
CA GLU A 138 -4.24 -0.87 -16.98
C GLU A 138 -4.46 -1.83 -15.80
N ARG A 139 -5.07 -1.37 -14.69
CA ARG A 139 -5.44 -2.26 -13.58
C ARG A 139 -6.53 -3.24 -13.98
N ASN A 140 -7.53 -2.80 -14.73
CA ASN A 140 -8.62 -3.65 -15.20
C ASN A 140 -8.11 -4.70 -16.19
N GLU A 141 -7.21 -4.32 -17.09
CA GLU A 141 -6.58 -5.23 -18.05
C GLU A 141 -5.70 -6.27 -17.35
N PHE A 142 -4.85 -5.84 -16.41
CA PHE A 142 -4.06 -6.76 -15.59
C PHE A 142 -4.94 -7.72 -14.79
N ALA A 143 -6.01 -7.22 -14.16
CA ALA A 143 -6.95 -8.06 -13.42
C ALA A 143 -7.66 -9.06 -14.34
N ALA A 144 -8.07 -8.64 -15.55
CA ALA A 144 -8.70 -9.51 -16.54
C ALA A 144 -7.74 -10.62 -17.01
N ALA A 145 -6.49 -10.28 -17.33
CA ALA A 145 -5.46 -11.24 -17.72
C ALA A 145 -5.15 -12.23 -16.58
N ARG A 146 -5.09 -11.75 -15.33
CA ARG A 146 -4.86 -12.59 -14.16
C ARG A 146 -6.02 -13.54 -13.89
N LEU A 147 -7.26 -13.08 -14.03
CA LEU A 147 -8.45 -13.92 -13.91
C LEU A 147 -8.50 -14.98 -15.01
N ALA A 148 -8.17 -14.63 -16.25
CA ALA A 148 -8.07 -15.59 -17.35
C ALA A 148 -7.02 -16.68 -17.08
N ALA A 149 -5.86 -16.29 -16.52
CA ALA A 149 -4.78 -17.22 -16.18
C ALA A 149 -5.12 -18.16 -14.99
N LEU A 150 -5.85 -17.65 -13.99
CA LEU A 150 -6.31 -18.45 -12.85
C LEU A 150 -7.44 -19.41 -13.23
N GLY A 151 -8.14 -19.13 -14.34
CA GLY A 151 -9.31 -19.88 -14.77
C GLY A 151 -10.49 -19.72 -13.80
N ASP A 152 -11.42 -20.67 -13.86
CA ASP A 152 -12.58 -20.65 -12.96
C ASP A 152 -12.14 -20.84 -11.51
N TYR A 153 -12.40 -19.83 -10.67
CA TYR A 153 -12.11 -19.84 -9.22
C TYR A 153 -12.73 -21.06 -8.48
N MET A 154 -13.72 -21.72 -9.08
CA MET A 154 -14.44 -22.81 -8.46
C MET A 154 -14.53 -24.03 -9.39
N PRO A 155 -14.04 -25.21 -8.96
CA PRO A 155 -14.17 -26.43 -9.73
C PRO A 155 -15.64 -26.77 -10.05
N ARG A 156 -15.90 -27.28 -11.26
CA ARG A 156 -17.27 -27.64 -11.72
C ARG A 156 -18.00 -28.60 -10.78
N THR A 157 -17.27 -29.51 -10.14
CA THR A 157 -17.83 -30.47 -9.18
C THR A 157 -18.35 -29.79 -7.92
N VAL A 158 -17.61 -28.80 -7.40
CA VAL A 158 -18.03 -27.94 -6.29
C VAL A 158 -19.17 -27.03 -6.73
N ALA A 159 -19.11 -26.51 -7.97
CA ALA A 159 -20.16 -25.69 -8.54
C ALA A 159 -21.53 -26.40 -8.53
N LYS A 160 -21.54 -27.67 -8.98
CA LYS A 160 -22.72 -28.54 -9.01
C LYS A 160 -23.25 -28.86 -7.60
N LYS A 161 -22.38 -29.15 -6.63
CA LYS A 161 -22.79 -29.41 -5.24
C LYS A 161 -23.47 -28.20 -4.60
N LEU A 162 -22.98 -27.01 -4.90
CA LEU A 162 -23.50 -25.78 -4.30
C LEU A 162 -24.70 -25.19 -5.05
N ALA A 163 -25.14 -25.78 -6.17
CA ALA A 163 -26.22 -25.27 -7.02
C ALA A 163 -27.49 -24.94 -6.24
N GLU A 164 -27.86 -25.77 -5.25
CA GLU A 164 -29.03 -25.57 -4.39
C GLU A 164 -28.97 -24.30 -3.54
N PHE A 165 -27.76 -23.85 -3.16
CA PHE A 165 -27.52 -22.66 -2.34
C PHE A 165 -27.30 -21.40 -3.19
N ARG A 166 -27.06 -21.56 -4.50
CA ARG A 166 -26.81 -20.44 -5.44
C ARG A 166 -27.80 -20.39 -6.60
N LYS A 167 -29.07 -20.68 -6.31
CA LYS A 167 -30.13 -20.90 -7.31
C LYS A 167 -30.10 -19.90 -8.47
N THR A 168 -30.05 -18.60 -8.19
CA THR A 168 -29.98 -17.56 -9.23
C THR A 168 -28.74 -17.70 -10.11
N ARG A 169 -27.56 -17.90 -9.52
CA ARG A 169 -26.30 -18.06 -10.27
C ARG A 169 -26.31 -19.33 -11.11
N SER A 170 -26.75 -20.45 -10.52
CA SER A 170 -26.85 -21.74 -11.20
C SER A 170 -27.81 -21.69 -12.39
N GLU A 171 -28.90 -20.94 -12.29
CA GLU A 171 -29.88 -20.79 -13.37
C GLU A 171 -29.33 -19.95 -14.52
N ARG A 172 -28.62 -18.85 -14.22
CA ARG A 172 -27.94 -18.05 -15.25
C ARG A 172 -26.87 -18.85 -15.98
N GLU A 173 -26.06 -19.61 -15.25
CA GLU A 173 -25.06 -20.51 -15.83
C GLU A 173 -25.71 -21.57 -16.74
N ARG A 174 -26.87 -22.11 -16.34
CA ARG A 174 -27.65 -23.06 -17.17
C ARG A 174 -28.20 -22.41 -18.44
N LEU A 175 -28.77 -21.22 -18.33
CA LEU A 175 -29.31 -20.47 -19.49
C LEU A 175 -28.18 -20.10 -20.47
N ALA A 176 -27.06 -19.62 -19.97
CA ALA A 176 -25.88 -19.31 -20.78
C ALA A 176 -25.33 -20.56 -21.50
N ALA A 177 -25.20 -21.69 -20.79
CA ALA A 177 -24.73 -22.95 -21.38
C ALA A 177 -25.70 -23.51 -22.45
N ALA A 178 -27.00 -23.23 -22.31
CA ALA A 178 -28.01 -23.61 -23.28
C ALA A 178 -28.23 -22.55 -24.39
N ASN A 179 -27.48 -21.45 -24.37
CA ASN A 179 -27.69 -20.27 -25.22
C ASN A 179 -29.16 -19.81 -25.24
N LEU A 180 -29.74 -19.68 -24.05
CA LEU A 180 -31.12 -19.23 -23.84
C LEU A 180 -31.13 -17.79 -23.27
N PRO A 181 -32.21 -17.01 -23.51
CA PRO A 181 -32.33 -15.67 -22.96
C PRO A 181 -32.24 -15.64 -21.42
N ASP A 182 -31.40 -14.78 -20.87
CA ASP A 182 -31.31 -14.54 -19.43
C ASP A 182 -32.13 -13.30 -19.03
N PRO A 183 -33.22 -13.46 -18.26
CA PRO A 183 -34.03 -12.33 -17.79
C PRO A 183 -33.25 -11.32 -16.94
N LEU A 184 -32.12 -11.69 -16.35
CA LEU A 184 -31.34 -10.80 -15.48
C LEU A 184 -30.35 -9.91 -16.24
N ASP A 185 -30.15 -10.13 -17.54
CA ASP A 185 -29.30 -9.26 -18.38
C ASP A 185 -29.96 -7.91 -18.67
N VAL A 186 -31.28 -7.83 -18.53
CA VAL A 186 -32.06 -6.59 -18.72
C VAL A 186 -32.59 -6.07 -17.39
N ALA A 187 -32.77 -4.77 -17.25
CA ALA A 187 -33.51 -4.20 -16.13
C ALA A 187 -35.00 -4.58 -16.21
N CYS A 188 -35.65 -4.77 -15.06
CA CYS A 188 -37.06 -5.14 -15.03
C CYS A 188 -37.95 -3.96 -15.44
N PRO A 189 -38.72 -4.05 -16.55
CA PRO A 189 -39.57 -2.94 -17.00
C PRO A 189 -40.85 -2.81 -16.17
N HIS A 190 -41.18 -3.79 -15.32
CA HIS A 190 -42.37 -3.75 -14.48
C HIS A 190 -42.31 -2.57 -13.50
N PRO A 191 -43.20 -1.56 -13.62
CA PRO A 191 -43.08 -0.28 -12.92
C PRO A 191 -42.93 -0.35 -11.38
N PRO A 192 -43.60 -1.26 -10.64
CA PRO A 192 -43.41 -1.33 -9.19
C PRO A 192 -42.14 -2.12 -8.79
N CYS A 193 -41.56 -2.90 -9.69
CA CYS A 193 -40.37 -3.71 -9.42
C CYS A 193 -39.07 -2.94 -9.72
N ARG A 194 -38.86 -2.53 -10.99
CA ARG A 194 -37.67 -1.82 -11.48
C ARG A 194 -36.31 -2.39 -11.02
N ALA A 195 -36.26 -3.71 -10.77
CA ALA A 195 -35.02 -4.38 -10.38
C ALA A 195 -33.93 -4.18 -11.44
N SER A 196 -32.71 -3.83 -11.01
CA SER A 196 -31.58 -3.58 -11.90
C SER A 196 -31.10 -4.84 -12.61
N VAL A 197 -30.21 -4.66 -13.59
CA VAL A 197 -29.42 -5.75 -14.19
C VAL A 197 -28.75 -6.57 -13.07
N ALA A 198 -28.66 -7.89 -13.28
CA ALA A 198 -28.16 -8.89 -12.35
C ALA A 198 -28.90 -9.05 -11.00
N ARG A 199 -29.98 -8.29 -10.75
CA ARG A 199 -30.80 -8.42 -9.53
C ARG A 199 -32.12 -9.15 -9.81
N PRO A 200 -32.51 -10.15 -9.00
CA PRO A 200 -33.82 -10.79 -9.09
C PRO A 200 -34.97 -9.79 -8.98
N CYS A 201 -36.08 -10.11 -9.65
CA CYS A 201 -37.31 -9.36 -9.46
C CYS A 201 -37.78 -9.46 -8.01
N GLN A 202 -38.41 -8.39 -7.50
CA GLN A 202 -38.89 -8.32 -6.13
C GLN A 202 -40.42 -8.48 -6.09
N GLN A 203 -40.95 -9.06 -5.01
CA GLN A 203 -42.38 -9.13 -4.69
C GLN A 203 -42.67 -8.70 -3.25
N GLY A 204 -43.93 -8.34 -2.99
CA GLY A 204 -44.37 -7.85 -1.70
C GLY A 204 -44.32 -6.32 -1.60
N GLY A 205 -45.10 -5.76 -0.67
CA GLY A 205 -45.18 -4.32 -0.42
C GLY A 205 -44.02 -3.83 0.44
N LYS A 206 -44.26 -3.62 1.75
CA LYS A 206 -43.28 -3.06 2.69
C LYS A 206 -42.07 -3.97 2.97
N ARG A 207 -42.19 -5.29 2.79
CA ARG A 207 -41.09 -6.26 2.89
C ARG A 207 -40.91 -6.92 1.54
N ARG A 208 -40.00 -6.36 0.72
CA ARG A 208 -39.66 -6.92 -0.58
C ARG A 208 -38.85 -8.20 -0.40
N THR A 209 -39.23 -9.24 -1.12
CA THR A 209 -38.51 -10.52 -1.19
C THR A 209 -38.23 -10.86 -2.64
N ASP A 210 -37.16 -11.62 -2.88
CA ASP A 210 -36.83 -12.10 -4.20
C ASP A 210 -37.95 -13.01 -4.73
N ARG A 211 -38.42 -12.73 -5.93
CA ARG A 211 -39.31 -13.61 -6.66
C ARG A 211 -38.54 -14.82 -7.16
N THR A 212 -39.16 -16.00 -7.02
CA THR A 212 -38.67 -17.23 -7.63
C THR A 212 -38.67 -17.15 -9.16
N THR A 213 -39.68 -16.48 -9.74
CA THR A 213 -39.81 -16.27 -11.18
C THR A 213 -39.76 -14.78 -11.55
N PRO A 214 -38.98 -14.40 -12.58
CA PRO A 214 -38.98 -13.03 -13.09
C PRO A 214 -40.38 -12.58 -13.55
N HIS A 215 -40.59 -11.26 -13.64
CA HIS A 215 -41.85 -10.74 -14.17
C HIS A 215 -41.95 -11.10 -15.67
N PRO A 216 -43.14 -11.46 -16.18
CA PRO A 216 -43.32 -11.81 -17.60
C PRO A 216 -42.75 -10.76 -18.54
N SER A 217 -43.01 -9.47 -18.27
CA SER A 217 -42.47 -8.37 -19.07
C SER A 217 -40.95 -8.27 -19.09
N ARG A 218 -40.24 -8.81 -18.09
CA ARG A 218 -38.78 -8.90 -18.09
C ARG A 218 -38.30 -10.09 -18.93
N LEU A 219 -39.01 -11.21 -18.88
CA LEU A 219 -38.73 -12.39 -19.72
C LEU A 219 -38.93 -12.06 -21.19
N ASP A 220 -40.05 -11.41 -21.53
CA ASP A 220 -40.37 -11.00 -22.90
C ASP A 220 -39.30 -10.05 -23.45
N LEU A 221 -38.87 -9.07 -22.64
CA LEU A 221 -37.83 -8.12 -23.03
C LEU A 221 -36.48 -8.81 -23.24
N ALA A 222 -36.06 -9.70 -22.33
CA ALA A 222 -34.81 -10.45 -22.48
C ALA A 222 -34.85 -11.39 -23.70
N THR A 223 -35.99 -12.03 -23.94
CA THR A 223 -36.21 -12.89 -25.11
C THR A 223 -36.13 -12.08 -26.40
N ALA A 224 -36.81 -10.93 -26.45
CA ALA A 224 -36.79 -10.05 -27.61
C ALA A 224 -35.37 -9.54 -27.91
N GLN A 225 -34.60 -9.15 -26.88
CA GLN A 225 -33.22 -8.71 -27.08
C GLN A 225 -32.28 -9.83 -27.50
N HIS A 226 -32.44 -11.05 -26.95
CA HIS A 226 -31.60 -12.19 -27.29
C HIS A 226 -31.80 -12.68 -28.73
N TYR A 227 -33.03 -12.61 -29.26
CA TYR A 227 -33.35 -13.02 -30.63
C TYR A 227 -33.46 -11.85 -31.63
N ALA A 228 -33.20 -10.61 -31.20
CA ALA A 228 -33.17 -9.48 -32.11
C ALA A 228 -32.04 -9.69 -33.13
N PRO A 229 -32.31 -9.49 -34.44
CA PRO A 229 -31.25 -9.54 -35.44
C PRO A 229 -30.22 -8.44 -35.13
N GLN A 230 -28.95 -8.82 -35.03
CA GLN A 230 -27.87 -7.85 -34.96
C GLN A 230 -27.83 -7.11 -36.29
N GLU A 231 -28.24 -5.83 -36.31
CA GLU A 231 -27.95 -4.97 -37.45
C GLU A 231 -26.42 -4.93 -37.64
N PRO A 232 -25.90 -5.16 -38.86
CA PRO A 232 -24.47 -5.06 -39.10
C PRO A 232 -24.02 -3.63 -38.76
N ALA A 233 -23.02 -3.53 -37.87
CA ALA A 233 -22.43 -2.26 -37.49
C ALA A 233 -21.95 -1.50 -38.74
N ALA A 234 -22.44 -0.27 -38.91
CA ALA A 234 -21.99 0.68 -39.92
C ALA A 234 -20.69 1.37 -39.49
#